data_AF-A0AAD3RUQ6-F1
#
_entry.id   AF-A0AAD3RUQ6-F1
#
_cell.length_a   1.000
_cell.length_b   1.000
_cell.length_c   1.000
_cell.angle_alpha   90.00
_cell.angle_beta   90.00
_cell.angle_gamma   90.00
#
_symmetry.space_group_name_H-M   'P 1'
#
loop_
_entity.id
_entity.type
_entity.pdbx_description
1 polymer ?
#
loop_
_entity_poly.entity_id
_entity_poly.type
_entity_poly.pdbx_seq_one_letter_code
_entity_poly.pdbx_strand_id
1 'polypeptide(L)' 'MCGTRVLWKIDLYDEKLEFGTRNPLDLTVTRRVLTMMLPSEY' A
#
# COMPACT_ATOMS: atom_id res chain seq x y z
N MET A 1 -12.24 -12.38 21.32
CA MET A 1 -12.05 -12.55 19.87
C MET A 1 -10.58 -12.87 19.62
N CYS A 2 -10.26 -13.96 18.90
CA CYS A 2 -8.90 -14.22 18.45
C CYS A 2 -8.75 -13.61 17.05
N GLY A 3 -7.76 -12.74 16.83
CA GLY A 3 -7.46 -12.13 15.54
C GLY A 3 -6.11 -12.60 15.02
N THR A 4 -5.96 -12.65 13.69
CA THR A 4 -4.70 -12.99 13.02
C THR A 4 -3.82 -11.74 12.90
N ARG A 5 -2.54 -11.84 13.29
CA ARG A 5 -1.57 -10.77 13.06
C ARG A 5 -1.12 -10.78 11.60
N VAL A 6 -1.08 -9.61 11.00
CA VAL A 6 -0.59 -9.41 9.62
C VAL A 6 0.52 -8.35 9.61
N LEU A 7 1.46 -8.51 8.70
CA LEU A 7 2.36 -7.43 8.28
C LEU A 7 1.65 -6.64 7.19
N TRP A 8 1.80 -5.32 7.19
CA TRP A 8 1.16 -4.49 6.19
C TRP A 8 2.03 -3.30 5.81
N LYS A 9 1.85 -2.82 4.58
CA LYS A 9 2.48 -1.61 4.05
C LYS A 9 1.50 -0.84 3.18
N ILE A 10 1.73 0.46 3.04
CA ILE A 10 1.03 1.30 2.06
C ILE A 10 2.04 1.74 1.02
N ASP A 11 1.79 1.37 -0.22
CA ASP A 11 2.57 1.81 -1.38
C ASP A 11 1.85 2.99 -2.05
N LEU A 12 2.62 3.98 -2.50
CA LEU A 12 2.11 5.21 -3.13
C LEU A 12 2.45 5.20 -4.62
N TYR A 13 1.42 5.08 -5.45
CA TYR A 13 1.53 5.01 -6.89
C TYR A 13 1.01 6.27 -7.57
N ASP A 14 1.42 6.45 -8.83
CA ASP A 14 0.78 7.37 -9.76
C ASP A 14 -0.65 6.94 -10.11
N GLU A 15 -1.33 7.76 -10.92
CA GLU A 15 -2.72 7.52 -11.30
C GLU A 15 -2.95 6.23 -12.09
N LYS A 16 -1.91 5.68 -12.72
CA LYS A 16 -1.97 4.48 -13.56
C LYS A 16 -1.54 3.21 -12.83
N LEU A 17 -1.08 3.31 -11.58
CA LEU A 17 -0.56 2.19 -10.79
C LEU A 17 0.69 1.53 -11.40
N GLU A 18 1.44 2.25 -12.23
CA GLU A 18 2.63 1.71 -12.90
C GLU A 18 3.91 2.02 -12.11
N PHE A 19 4.00 3.24 -11.57
CA PHE A 19 5.18 3.73 -10.85
C PHE A 19 4.81 4.47 -9.58
N GLY A 20 5.83 4.76 -8.76
CA GLY A 20 5.66 5.64 -7.60
C GLY A 20 5.29 7.06 -8.01
N THR A 21 4.33 7.66 -7.32
CA THR A 21 3.96 9.07 -7.53
C THR A 21 5.15 9.99 -7.21
N ARG A 22 5.30 11.07 -7.98
CA ARG A 22 6.30 12.11 -7.70
C ARG A 22 5.86 13.07 -6.60
N ASN A 23 4.56 13.18 -6.35
CA ASN A 23 4.00 14.06 -5.32
C ASN A 23 3.08 13.27 -4.37
N PRO A 24 3.64 12.59 -3.35
CA PRO A 24 2.90 11.68 -2.49
C PRO A 24 1.84 12.34 -1.59
N LEU A 25 1.86 13.67 -1.46
CA LEU A 25 0.90 14.42 -0.66
C LEU A 25 -0.29 14.92 -1.48
N ASP A 26 -0.17 14.96 -2.81
CA ASP A 26 -1.26 15.36 -3.69
C ASP A 26 -2.18 14.18 -3.98
N LEU A 27 -3.38 14.24 -3.40
CA LEU A 27 -4.40 13.21 -3.50
C LEU A 27 -5.01 13.09 -4.90
N THR A 28 -4.86 14.13 -5.74
CA THR A 28 -5.40 14.10 -7.10
C THR A 28 -4.61 13.15 -7.99
N VAL A 29 -3.28 13.13 -7.82
CA VAL A 29 -2.34 12.33 -8.64
C VAL A 29 -1.81 11.07 -7.95
N THR A 30 -2.13 10.86 -6.66
CA THR A 30 -1.61 9.73 -5.87
C THR A 30 -2.68 8.67 -5.62
N ARG A 31 -2.32 7.40 -5.86
CA ARG A 31 -3.10 6.22 -5.47
C ARG A 31 -2.39 5.48 -4.34
N ARG A 32 -3.15 5.03 -3.34
CA ARG A 32 -2.63 4.32 -2.17
C ARG A 32 -3.07 2.86 -2.24
N VAL A 33 -2.10 1.95 -2.21
CA VAL A 33 -2.35 0.51 -2.23
C VAL A 33 -1.94 -0.07 -0.89
N LEU A 34 -2.87 -0.75 -0.20
CA LEU A 34 -2.59 -1.48 1.03
C LEU A 34 -2.23 -2.92 0.68
N THR A 35 -1.02 -3.33 1.03
CA THR A 35 -0.60 -4.73 0.96
C THR A 35 -0.71 -5.33 2.36
N MET A 36 -1.39 -6.46 2.47
CA MET A 36 -1.43 -7.28 3.68
C MET A 36 -0.72 -8.60 3.41
N MET A 37 0.16 -9.00 4.31
CA MET A 37 0.94 -10.24 4.23
C MET A 37 0.82 -10.98 5.56
N LEU A 38 0.65 -12.30 5.49
CA LEU A 38 0.78 -13.15 6.65
C LEU A 38 2.28 -13.27 7.00
N PRO A 39 2.66 -13.29 8.29
CA PRO A 39 4.05 -13.52 8.67
C PRO A 39 4.65 -14.84 8.14
N SER A 40 3.80 -15.79 7.76
CA SER A 40 4.19 -17.07 7.16
C SER A 40 4.54 -17.01 5.67
N GLU A 41 4.28 -15.88 5.01
CA GLU A 41 4.58 -15.67 3.57
C GLU A 41 5.98 -15.04 3.35
N TYR A 42 6.74 -14.85 4.43
CA TYR A 42 8.13 -14.38 4.44
C TYR A 42 9.09 -15.54 4.73
#